data_AF-A0AAD7V0C7-F1
#
_entry.id   AF-A0AAD7V0C7-F1
#
_cell.length_a   1.000
_cell.length_b   1.000
_cell.length_c   1.000
_cell.angle_alpha   90.00
_cell.angle_beta   90.00
_cell.angle_gamma   90.00
#
_symmetry.space_group_name_H-M   'P 1'
#
loop_
_entity.id
_entity.type
_entity.pdbx_description
1 polymer ?
#
loop_
_entity_poly.entity_id
_entity_poly.type
_entity_poly.pdbx_seq_one_letter_code
_entity_poly.pdbx_strand_id
1 'polypeptide(L)'
;MSSLSNRAKFRQIQPPRQIFEKLERLGFGSLRRTKRYEGVVRTLQKPEGPPDPEIKFPLTSFFAGAKTPASFPPEDLPEVAVVGRSNVGKSSLLNRLASSTVVRVSDKPGLTQQINFFSVGRLFFMVDMPGYGFALVDEKERQAWRQLMEDYISSRKILKRVYVVIDARHGLKIADLDFLQMLNSKRVRFQIVLTKCDIPVLPDLARRVTMVQKDIAQYRNAIKDVLVVSSKTGAGINFMRKEMLFLVGHLRSDKVQRIPM
;
A
#
# COMPACT_ATOMS: atom_id res chain seq x y z
N MET A 1 -33.43 -6.13 -19.56
CA MET A 1 -32.03 -6.60 -19.71
C MET A 1 -31.42 -6.77 -18.32
N SER A 2 -31.12 -8.00 -17.88
CA SER A 2 -30.58 -8.21 -16.53
C SER A 2 -29.17 -7.65 -16.44
N SER A 3 -28.93 -6.76 -15.49
CA SER A 3 -27.59 -6.17 -15.30
C SER A 3 -26.61 -7.24 -14.83
N LEU A 4 -25.42 -7.29 -15.45
CA LEU A 4 -24.36 -8.25 -15.10
C LEU A 4 -24.00 -8.15 -13.60
N SER A 5 -23.79 -9.29 -12.95
CA SER A 5 -23.31 -9.32 -11.56
C SER A 5 -21.94 -8.65 -11.42
N ASN A 6 -21.61 -8.15 -10.23
CA ASN A 6 -20.29 -7.52 -9.97
C ASN A 6 -19.13 -8.46 -10.28
N ARG A 7 -19.29 -9.77 -10.06
CA ARG A 7 -18.29 -10.79 -10.43
C ARG A 7 -18.15 -10.94 -11.94
N ALA A 8 -19.25 -10.88 -12.69
CA ALA A 8 -19.21 -10.93 -14.14
C ALA A 8 -18.54 -9.67 -14.73
N LYS A 9 -18.89 -8.48 -14.22
CA LYS A 9 -18.24 -7.21 -14.57
C LYS A 9 -16.74 -7.25 -14.29
N PHE A 10 -16.32 -7.74 -13.12
CA PHE A 10 -14.91 -7.89 -12.78
C PHE A 10 -14.17 -8.80 -13.77
N ARG A 11 -14.77 -9.93 -14.15
CA ARG A 11 -14.16 -10.89 -15.09
C ARG A 11 -14.02 -10.36 -16.52
N GLN A 12 -14.77 -9.32 -16.89
CA GLN A 12 -14.67 -8.66 -18.20
C GLN A 12 -13.50 -7.67 -18.28
N ILE A 13 -12.94 -7.26 -17.15
CA ILE A 13 -11.73 -6.42 -17.15
C ILE A 13 -10.61 -7.17 -17.86
N GLN A 14 -10.03 -6.51 -18.87
CA GLN A 14 -8.87 -6.96 -19.63
C GLN A 14 -7.66 -6.15 -19.17
N PRO A 15 -6.79 -6.72 -18.32
CA PRO A 15 -5.60 -6.01 -17.86
C PRO A 15 -4.62 -5.78 -19.02
N PRO A 16 -4.00 -4.60 -19.11
CA PRO A 16 -2.87 -4.37 -20.01
C PRO A 16 -1.72 -5.36 -19.77
N ARG A 17 -0.96 -5.65 -20.84
CA ARG A 17 0.21 -6.54 -20.80
C ARG A 17 1.23 -6.08 -19.75
N GLN A 18 1.49 -4.79 -19.64
CA GLN A 18 2.48 -4.22 -18.72
C GLN A 18 2.19 -4.56 -17.25
N ILE A 19 0.91 -4.73 -16.89
CA ILE A 19 0.53 -5.16 -15.53
C ILE A 19 1.00 -6.60 -15.28
N PHE A 20 0.84 -7.49 -16.25
CA PHE A 20 1.34 -8.87 -16.10
C PHE A 20 2.86 -8.89 -15.98
N GLU A 21 3.59 -8.17 -16.84
CA GLU A 21 5.06 -8.06 -16.76
C GLU A 21 5.52 -7.51 -15.42
N LYS A 22 4.82 -6.49 -14.90
CA LYS A 22 5.07 -5.94 -13.57
C LYS A 22 4.92 -7.02 -12.50
N LEU A 23 3.82 -7.76 -12.50
CA LEU A 23 3.56 -8.78 -11.48
C LEU A 23 4.56 -9.94 -11.55
N GLU A 24 4.97 -10.35 -12.74
CA GLU A 24 6.02 -11.36 -12.93
C GLU A 24 7.35 -10.89 -12.37
N ARG A 25 7.77 -9.65 -12.68
CA ARG A 25 9.00 -9.04 -12.14
C ARG A 25 8.98 -8.90 -10.61
N LEU A 26 7.81 -8.66 -10.03
CA LEU A 26 7.65 -8.57 -8.57
C LEU A 26 7.64 -9.94 -7.86
N GLY A 27 7.71 -11.05 -8.60
CA GLY A 27 7.80 -12.40 -8.06
C GLY A 27 6.44 -13.09 -7.80
N PHE A 28 5.36 -12.68 -8.49
CA PHE A 28 4.05 -13.35 -8.37
C PHE A 28 3.88 -14.56 -9.30
N GLY A 29 4.97 -15.00 -9.95
CA GLY A 29 4.97 -16.11 -10.90
C GLY A 29 4.37 -15.73 -12.25
N SER A 30 4.49 -16.64 -13.23
CA SER A 30 4.11 -16.35 -14.62
C SER A 30 2.65 -16.67 -14.95
N LEU A 31 2.12 -15.96 -15.96
CA LEU A 31 0.78 -16.17 -16.47
C LEU A 31 0.66 -17.55 -17.15
N ARG A 32 -0.26 -18.39 -16.65
CA ARG A 32 -0.52 -19.71 -17.24
C ARG A 32 -1.01 -19.56 -18.68
N ARG A 33 -0.37 -20.29 -19.60
CA ARG A 33 -0.76 -20.33 -21.01
C ARG A 33 -2.12 -21.02 -21.16
N THR A 34 -3.12 -20.26 -21.58
CA THR A 34 -4.47 -20.73 -21.89
C THR A 34 -4.95 -20.02 -23.15
N LYS A 35 -5.92 -20.56 -23.89
CA LYS A 35 -6.49 -19.90 -25.08
C LYS A 35 -6.87 -18.43 -24.83
N ARG A 36 -7.40 -18.15 -23.62
CA ARG A 36 -7.81 -16.80 -23.20
C ARG A 36 -6.68 -15.79 -23.07
N TYR A 37 -5.48 -16.22 -22.67
CA TYR A 37 -4.33 -15.34 -22.45
C TYR A 37 -3.21 -15.57 -23.45
N GLU A 38 -3.43 -16.36 -24.50
CA GLU A 38 -2.37 -16.75 -25.42
C GLU A 38 -1.70 -15.54 -26.08
N GLY A 39 -2.48 -14.54 -26.52
CA GLY A 39 -1.92 -13.30 -27.09
C GLY A 39 -1.06 -12.52 -26.09
N VAL A 40 -1.46 -12.48 -24.82
CA VAL A 40 -0.66 -11.83 -23.76
C VAL A 40 0.63 -12.63 -23.53
N VAL A 41 0.52 -13.93 -23.29
CA VAL A 41 1.67 -14.80 -23.01
C VAL A 41 2.71 -14.79 -24.15
N ARG A 42 2.27 -14.76 -25.41
CA ARG A 42 3.18 -14.68 -26.57
C ARG A 42 4.01 -13.39 -26.61
N THR A 43 3.51 -12.34 -25.97
CA THR A 43 4.15 -11.03 -26.00
C THR A 43 5.00 -10.78 -24.75
N LEU A 44 4.71 -11.42 -23.63
CA LEU A 44 5.49 -11.28 -22.39
C LEU A 44 6.97 -11.59 -22.61
N GLN A 45 7.82 -10.64 -22.21
CA GLN A 45 9.26 -10.84 -22.18
C GLN A 45 9.67 -11.35 -20.79
N LYS A 46 10.58 -12.32 -20.75
CA LYS A 46 11.20 -12.71 -19.47
C LYS A 46 11.95 -11.50 -18.90
N PRO A 47 11.96 -11.31 -17.57
CA PRO A 47 12.83 -10.32 -16.96
C PRO A 47 14.27 -10.60 -17.37
N GLU A 48 14.92 -9.63 -18.01
CA GLU A 48 16.34 -9.69 -18.34
C GLU A 48 17.16 -9.20 -17.14
N GLY A 49 18.30 -9.86 -16.89
CA GLY A 49 19.25 -9.49 -15.85
C GLY A 49 19.09 -10.26 -14.53
N PRO A 50 20.08 -10.12 -13.62
CA PRO A 50 20.05 -10.79 -12.33
C PRO A 50 18.89 -10.27 -11.46
N PRO A 51 18.41 -11.06 -10.47
CA PRO A 51 17.44 -10.59 -9.50
C PRO A 51 17.90 -9.29 -8.86
N ASP A 52 16.98 -8.34 -8.76
CA ASP A 52 17.25 -7.01 -8.21
C ASP A 52 17.71 -7.15 -6.75
N PRO A 53 18.92 -6.65 -6.38
CA PRO A 53 19.51 -6.92 -5.06
C PRO A 53 18.55 -6.53 -3.93
N GLU A 54 18.45 -7.41 -2.94
CA GLU A 54 17.57 -7.19 -1.80
C GLU A 54 18.11 -6.03 -0.95
N ILE A 55 17.26 -5.04 -0.69
CA ILE A 55 17.50 -4.01 0.31
C ILE A 55 16.73 -4.37 1.57
N LYS A 56 17.42 -4.31 2.70
CA LYS A 56 16.81 -4.34 4.02
C LYS A 56 16.90 -2.96 4.64
N PHE A 57 15.87 -2.56 5.35
CA PHE A 57 15.95 -1.39 6.19
C PHE A 57 16.96 -1.62 7.33
N PRO A 58 17.62 -0.55 7.81
CA PRO A 58 18.35 -0.61 9.07
C PRO A 58 17.41 -0.97 10.22
N LEU A 59 17.97 -1.16 11.42
CA LEU A 59 17.20 -1.46 12.63
C LEU A 59 15.98 -0.52 12.72
N THR A 60 14.80 -1.13 12.73
CA THR A 60 13.54 -0.43 12.89
C THR A 60 13.08 -0.62 14.32
N SER A 61 12.83 0.48 15.02
CA SER A 61 12.46 0.45 16.44
C SER A 61 11.31 1.40 16.73
N PHE A 62 10.50 1.05 17.72
CA PHE A 62 9.47 1.96 18.23
C PHE A 62 10.13 3.22 18.78
N PHE A 63 9.61 4.38 18.39
CA PHE A 63 10.12 5.69 18.81
C PHE A 63 9.12 6.41 19.70
N ALA A 64 7.87 6.54 19.25
CA ALA A 64 6.82 7.24 20.00
C ALA A 64 5.42 6.74 19.64
N GLY A 65 4.47 6.93 20.55
CA GLY A 65 3.04 6.73 20.32
C GLY A 65 2.29 8.00 20.69
N ALA A 66 1.48 8.52 19.77
CA ALA A 66 0.78 9.78 19.94
C ALA A 66 -0.74 9.60 19.93
N LYS A 67 -1.40 10.00 21.02
CA LYS A 67 -2.86 9.98 21.17
C LYS A 67 -3.51 11.34 20.90
N THR A 68 -2.72 12.40 20.94
CA THR A 68 -3.16 13.78 20.68
C THR A 68 -2.13 14.49 19.79
N PRO A 69 -2.52 15.53 19.04
CA PRO A 69 -1.58 16.30 18.23
C PRO A 69 -0.40 16.89 19.02
N ALA A 70 -0.62 17.28 20.28
CA ALA A 70 0.44 17.79 21.15
C ALA A 70 1.50 16.73 21.52
N SER A 71 1.18 15.44 21.38
CA SER A 71 2.09 14.32 21.65
C SER A 71 2.88 13.84 20.42
N PHE A 72 2.78 14.56 19.31
CA PHE A 72 3.55 14.28 18.10
C PHE A 72 5.05 14.51 18.34
N PRO A 73 5.93 13.55 17.98
CA PRO A 73 7.36 13.75 18.11
C PRO A 73 7.88 14.87 17.18
N PRO A 74 9.08 15.41 17.45
CA PRO A 74 9.75 16.38 16.59
C PRO A 74 9.88 15.91 15.13
N GLU A 75 9.83 16.86 14.19
CA GLU A 75 9.87 16.61 12.73
C GLU A 75 11.32 16.50 12.19
N ASP A 76 12.19 15.74 12.87
CA ASP A 76 13.63 15.72 12.59
C ASP A 76 14.01 14.85 11.37
N LEU A 77 13.16 13.92 10.97
CA LEU A 77 13.38 13.00 9.85
C LEU A 77 12.14 12.93 8.96
N PRO A 78 12.27 12.68 7.65
CA PRO A 78 11.11 12.49 6.76
C PRO A 78 10.13 11.44 7.30
N GLU A 79 8.85 11.64 7.05
CA GLU A 79 7.81 10.69 7.48
C GLU A 79 7.14 10.01 6.28
N VAL A 80 6.87 8.72 6.41
CA VAL A 80 5.97 7.97 5.53
C VAL A 80 4.95 7.24 6.37
N ALA A 81 3.67 7.50 6.10
CA ALA A 81 2.59 6.94 6.88
C ALA A 81 1.96 5.74 6.18
N VAL A 82 1.53 4.76 6.95
CA VAL A 82 0.83 3.56 6.47
C VAL A 82 -0.51 3.47 7.20
N VAL A 83 -1.58 3.34 6.44
CA VAL A 83 -2.95 3.34 6.94
C VAL A 83 -3.81 2.38 6.13
N GLY A 84 -4.88 1.86 6.71
CA GLY A 84 -5.81 0.98 6.01
C GLY A 84 -6.89 0.46 6.95
N ARG A 85 -7.95 -0.14 6.40
CA ARG A 85 -9.00 -0.75 7.22
C ARG A 85 -8.45 -1.86 8.11
N SER A 86 -9.19 -2.23 9.15
CA SER A 86 -8.81 -3.39 9.97
C SER A 86 -8.66 -4.64 9.12
N ASN A 87 -7.67 -5.47 9.44
CA ASN A 87 -7.42 -6.78 8.83
C ASN A 87 -7.08 -6.76 7.33
N VAL A 88 -6.75 -5.62 6.74
CA VAL A 88 -6.22 -5.55 5.36
C VAL A 88 -4.77 -6.00 5.24
N GLY A 89 -4.04 -6.13 6.36
CA GLY A 89 -2.65 -6.60 6.39
C GLY A 89 -1.59 -5.51 6.65
N LYS A 90 -2.00 -4.34 7.16
CA LYS A 90 -1.09 -3.24 7.53
C LYS A 90 0.03 -3.67 8.48
N SER A 91 -0.28 -4.27 9.62
CA SER A 91 0.74 -4.69 10.60
C SER A 91 1.68 -5.76 10.03
N SER A 92 1.16 -6.72 9.26
CA SER A 92 1.99 -7.72 8.57
C SER A 92 2.89 -7.10 7.50
N LEU A 93 2.44 -6.04 6.83
CA LEU A 93 3.26 -5.27 5.88
C LEU A 93 4.37 -4.52 6.61
N LEU A 94 4.05 -3.80 7.70
CA LEU A 94 5.03 -3.06 8.48
C LEU A 94 6.14 -3.97 9.03
N ASN A 95 5.77 -5.10 9.63
CA ASN A 95 6.76 -6.07 10.13
C ASN A 95 7.62 -6.64 8.99
N ARG A 96 7.00 -6.91 7.83
CA ARG A 96 7.76 -7.41 6.68
C ARG A 96 8.72 -6.36 6.13
N LEU A 97 8.31 -5.09 6.03
CA LEU A 97 9.18 -3.98 5.63
C LEU A 97 10.37 -3.83 6.59
N ALA A 98 10.10 -3.87 7.90
CA ALA A 98 11.08 -3.76 8.98
C ALA A 98 11.99 -4.99 9.14
N SER A 99 11.71 -6.11 8.44
CA SER A 99 12.38 -7.41 8.65
C SER A 99 12.37 -7.88 10.12
N SER A 100 11.42 -7.41 10.92
CA SER A 100 11.35 -7.63 12.37
C SER A 100 9.92 -7.39 12.86
N THR A 101 9.57 -7.96 14.02
CA THR A 101 8.25 -7.79 14.62
C THR A 101 8.21 -6.49 15.43
N VAL A 102 7.88 -5.38 14.76
CA VAL A 102 7.79 -4.04 15.36
C VAL A 102 6.37 -3.65 15.76
N VAL A 103 5.37 -4.22 15.08
CA VAL A 103 3.95 -3.99 15.33
C VAL A 103 3.27 -5.32 15.68
N ARG A 104 2.39 -5.30 16.68
CA ARG A 104 1.56 -6.46 17.02
C ARG A 104 0.56 -6.74 15.88
N VAL A 105 0.54 -7.98 15.39
CA VAL A 105 -0.50 -8.45 14.46
C VAL A 105 -1.66 -9.01 15.29
N SER A 106 -2.87 -8.48 15.10
CA SER A 106 -4.08 -9.00 15.73
C SER A 106 -5.25 -8.89 14.78
N ASP A 107 -6.13 -9.88 14.82
CA ASP A 107 -7.39 -9.89 14.06
C ASP A 107 -8.49 -9.07 14.75
N LYS A 108 -8.28 -8.66 16.02
CA LYS A 108 -9.24 -7.85 16.78
C LYS A 108 -9.16 -6.38 16.33
N PRO A 109 -10.27 -5.79 15.83
CA PRO A 109 -10.32 -4.37 15.48
C PRO A 109 -10.07 -3.47 16.70
N GLY A 110 -9.47 -2.29 16.50
CA GLY A 110 -9.41 -1.24 17.53
C GLY A 110 -8.20 -1.26 18.50
N LEU A 111 -7.20 -2.11 18.27
CA LEU A 111 -6.01 -2.18 19.15
C LEU A 111 -5.06 -0.97 19.03
N THR A 112 -4.97 -0.36 17.85
CA THR A 112 -4.14 0.83 17.62
C THR A 112 -5.01 2.07 17.77
N GLN A 113 -5.04 2.64 18.98
CA GLN A 113 -5.79 3.88 19.30
C GLN A 113 -4.92 5.14 19.23
N GLN A 114 -3.69 5.01 18.74
CA GLN A 114 -2.69 6.05 18.69
C GLN A 114 -1.89 5.94 17.40
N ILE A 115 -1.29 7.04 16.96
CA ILE A 115 -0.35 7.03 15.82
C ILE A 115 1.01 6.58 16.36
N ASN A 116 1.56 5.48 15.83
CA ASN A 116 2.85 4.96 16.27
C ASN A 116 3.94 5.35 15.27
N PHE A 117 5.06 5.85 15.79
CA PHE A 117 6.23 6.24 15.02
C PHE A 117 7.32 5.20 15.23
N PHE A 118 7.83 4.64 14.12
CA PHE A 118 8.96 3.72 14.12
C PHE A 118 10.15 4.38 13.43
N SER A 119 11.26 4.53 14.13
CA SER A 119 12.50 5.02 13.51
C SER A 119 13.06 3.92 12.60
N VAL A 120 13.43 4.26 11.38
CA VAL A 120 14.14 3.37 10.45
C VAL A 120 15.58 3.84 10.39
N GLY A 121 16.38 3.42 11.37
CA GLY A 121 17.69 3.99 11.64
C GLY A 121 17.62 5.52 11.78
N ARG A 122 18.48 6.24 11.06
CA ARG A 122 18.44 7.71 10.94
C ARG A 122 17.92 8.18 9.58
N LEU A 123 17.17 7.33 8.87
CA LEU A 123 16.76 7.61 7.51
C LEU A 123 15.40 8.32 7.46
N PHE A 124 14.40 7.76 8.15
CA PHE A 124 13.03 8.27 8.14
C PHE A 124 12.22 7.66 9.28
N PHE A 125 11.03 8.21 9.54
CA PHE A 125 10.00 7.59 10.38
C PHE A 125 8.97 6.85 9.54
N MET A 126 8.81 5.56 9.82
CA MET A 126 7.69 4.76 9.33
C MET A 126 6.54 4.88 10.33
N VAL A 127 5.45 5.51 9.92
CA VAL A 127 4.33 5.86 10.80
C VAL A 127 3.17 4.91 10.60
N ASP A 128 2.79 4.20 11.66
CA ASP A 128 1.63 3.32 11.69
C ASP A 128 0.41 4.11 12.18
N MET A 129 -0.49 4.42 11.25
CA MET A 129 -1.74 5.10 11.57
C MET A 129 -2.80 4.10 12.04
N PRO A 130 -3.71 4.51 12.94
CA PRO A 130 -4.88 3.71 13.27
C PRO A 130 -5.70 3.40 12.01
N GLY A 131 -6.39 2.27 12.02
CA GLY A 131 -7.24 1.92 10.89
C GLY A 131 -8.44 2.86 10.73
N TYR A 132 -9.08 2.84 9.57
CA TYR A 132 -10.38 3.48 9.37
C TYR A 132 -11.46 2.45 9.04
N GLY A 133 -12.72 2.89 8.99
CA GLY A 133 -13.86 2.01 8.66
C GLY A 133 -14.24 1.01 9.76
N PHE A 134 -13.94 1.33 11.03
CA PHE A 134 -14.35 0.52 12.18
C PHE A 134 -15.84 0.71 12.47
N ALA A 135 -16.68 -0.27 12.11
CA ALA A 135 -18.12 -0.24 12.40
C ALA A 135 -18.46 -0.48 13.88
N LEU A 136 -17.55 -1.11 14.64
CA LEU A 136 -17.78 -1.61 16.01
C LEU A 136 -17.30 -0.68 17.13
N VAL A 137 -16.82 0.53 16.79
CA VAL A 137 -16.31 1.52 17.76
C VAL A 137 -17.37 2.59 17.95
N ASP A 138 -17.54 3.07 19.19
CA ASP A 138 -18.46 4.14 19.54
C ASP A 138 -18.18 5.41 18.71
N GLU A 139 -19.24 6.14 18.37
CA GLU A 139 -19.17 7.27 17.46
C GLU A 139 -18.19 8.35 17.95
N LYS A 140 -18.13 8.59 19.26
CA LYS A 140 -17.21 9.56 19.88
C LYS A 140 -15.74 9.17 19.67
N GLU A 141 -15.40 7.90 19.88
CA GLU A 141 -14.03 7.41 19.66
C GLU A 141 -13.65 7.42 18.18
N ARG A 142 -14.59 7.05 17.30
CA ARG A 142 -14.41 7.11 15.85
C ARG A 142 -14.12 8.53 15.38
N GLN A 143 -14.84 9.52 15.90
CA GLN A 143 -14.61 10.93 15.61
C GLN A 143 -13.25 11.41 16.12
N ALA A 144 -12.88 11.05 17.35
CA ALA A 144 -11.58 11.42 17.92
C ALA A 144 -10.41 10.86 17.09
N TRP A 145 -10.50 9.61 16.62
CA TRP A 145 -9.47 9.02 15.75
C TRP A 145 -9.44 9.66 14.37
N ARG A 146 -10.60 9.96 13.80
CA ARG A 146 -10.69 10.67 12.52
C ARG A 146 -10.02 12.03 12.63
N GLN A 147 -10.29 12.78 13.70
CA GLN A 147 -9.68 14.07 13.96
C GLN A 147 -8.16 13.95 14.14
N LEU A 148 -7.69 12.99 14.95
CA LEU A 148 -6.26 12.77 15.14
C LEU A 148 -5.53 12.44 13.83
N MET A 149 -6.14 11.60 12.98
CA MET A 149 -5.60 11.29 11.66
C MET A 149 -5.57 12.52 10.75
N GLU A 150 -6.64 13.31 10.75
CA GLU A 150 -6.75 14.54 9.97
C GLU A 150 -5.73 15.59 10.41
N ASP A 151 -5.56 15.77 11.72
CA ASP A 151 -4.56 16.67 12.30
C ASP A 151 -3.16 16.25 11.89
N TYR A 152 -2.84 14.96 11.99
CA TYR A 152 -1.54 14.42 11.58
C TYR A 152 -1.26 14.67 10.09
N ILE A 153 -2.15 14.25 9.18
CA ILE A 153 -1.90 14.40 7.74
C ILE A 153 -1.88 15.86 7.26
N SER A 154 -2.55 16.76 7.99
CA SER A 154 -2.65 18.18 7.62
C SER A 154 -1.54 19.04 8.23
N SER A 155 -0.99 18.66 9.39
CA SER A 155 0.03 19.46 10.11
C SER A 155 1.46 19.06 9.78
N ARG A 156 1.72 17.79 9.46
CA ARG A 156 3.08 17.25 9.28
C ARG A 156 3.68 17.65 7.94
N LYS A 157 4.55 18.67 7.94
CA LYS A 157 5.18 19.19 6.70
C LYS A 157 6.20 18.23 6.11
N ILE A 158 6.82 17.40 6.96
CA ILE A 158 7.79 16.39 6.56
C ILE A 158 7.18 15.10 6.00
N LEU A 159 5.85 14.94 6.07
CA LEU A 159 5.16 13.76 5.57
C LEU A 159 5.26 13.68 4.04
N LYS A 160 6.01 12.69 3.54
CA LYS A 160 6.29 12.53 2.11
C LYS A 160 5.19 11.78 1.37
N ARG A 161 4.54 10.81 2.03
CA ARG A 161 3.50 9.97 1.43
C ARG A 161 2.67 9.24 2.47
N VAL A 162 1.38 9.09 2.17
CA VAL A 162 0.49 8.14 2.84
C VAL A 162 0.30 6.91 1.96
N TYR A 163 0.70 5.74 2.45
CA TYR A 163 0.43 4.45 1.83
C TYR A 163 -0.89 3.89 2.36
N VAL A 164 -1.87 3.77 1.47
CA VAL A 164 -3.21 3.25 1.80
C VAL A 164 -3.28 1.77 1.44
N VAL A 165 -3.37 0.93 2.45
CA VAL A 165 -3.29 -0.53 2.35
C VAL A 165 -4.66 -1.13 2.07
N ILE A 166 -4.76 -1.89 0.98
CA ILE A 166 -6.00 -2.48 0.47
C ILE A 166 -5.83 -3.97 0.22
N ASP A 167 -6.76 -4.79 0.72
CA ASP A 167 -6.75 -6.24 0.50
C ASP A 167 -7.10 -6.58 -0.97
N ALA A 168 -6.16 -7.23 -1.69
CA ALA A 168 -6.28 -7.52 -3.12
C ALA A 168 -7.47 -8.45 -3.47
N ARG A 169 -8.01 -9.19 -2.50
CA ARG A 169 -9.20 -10.03 -2.72
C ARG A 169 -10.46 -9.21 -2.94
N HIS A 170 -10.50 -8.01 -2.37
CA HIS A 170 -11.72 -7.21 -2.29
C HIS A 170 -11.60 -5.86 -3.00
N GLY A 171 -10.40 -5.29 -3.10
CA GLY A 171 -10.20 -3.95 -3.66
C GLY A 171 -10.75 -2.85 -2.76
N LEU A 172 -10.92 -1.65 -3.34
CA LEU A 172 -11.46 -0.49 -2.64
C LEU A 172 -12.89 -0.75 -2.17
N LYS A 173 -13.19 -0.29 -0.96
CA LYS A 173 -14.53 -0.23 -0.36
C LYS A 173 -14.92 1.23 -0.15
N ILE A 174 -16.19 1.45 0.21
CA ILE A 174 -16.74 2.80 0.45
C ILE A 174 -15.88 3.58 1.45
N ALA A 175 -15.56 2.99 2.60
CA ALA A 175 -14.70 3.63 3.60
C ALA A 175 -13.27 3.92 3.09
N ASP A 176 -12.76 3.16 2.11
CA ASP A 176 -11.49 3.49 1.46
C ASP A 176 -11.68 4.75 0.60
N LEU A 177 -12.73 4.81 -0.23
CA LEU A 177 -13.02 5.95 -1.11
C LEU A 177 -13.21 7.26 -0.33
N ASP A 178 -13.93 7.21 0.79
CA ASP A 178 -14.13 8.38 1.66
C ASP A 178 -12.79 8.89 2.20
N PHE A 179 -11.92 7.98 2.62
CA PHE A 179 -10.59 8.32 3.11
C PHE A 179 -9.69 8.87 1.99
N LEU A 180 -9.73 8.29 0.79
CA LEU A 180 -9.00 8.80 -0.37
C LEU A 180 -9.47 10.21 -0.76
N GLN A 181 -10.78 10.47 -0.69
CA GLN A 181 -11.35 11.79 -0.94
C GLN A 181 -10.83 12.82 0.07
N MET A 182 -10.76 12.46 1.35
CA MET A 182 -10.19 13.31 2.40
C MET A 182 -8.70 13.61 2.14
N LEU A 183 -7.89 12.60 1.84
CA LEU A 183 -6.48 12.81 1.49
C LEU A 183 -6.33 13.76 0.28
N ASN A 184 -7.17 13.55 -0.74
CA ASN A 184 -7.14 14.36 -1.95
C ASN A 184 -7.56 15.82 -1.70
N SER A 185 -8.59 16.06 -0.87
CA SER A 185 -9.05 17.41 -0.53
C SER A 185 -8.01 18.18 0.29
N LYS A 186 -7.30 17.49 1.18
CA LYS A 186 -6.19 18.04 1.98
C LYS A 186 -4.87 18.15 1.22
N ARG A 187 -4.86 17.82 -0.09
CA ARG A 187 -3.66 17.85 -0.95
C ARG A 187 -2.52 16.95 -0.48
N VAL A 188 -2.85 15.89 0.25
CA VAL A 188 -1.88 14.91 0.76
C VAL A 188 -1.56 13.92 -0.35
N ARG A 189 -0.26 13.71 -0.64
CA ARG A 189 0.18 12.72 -1.62
C ARG A 189 0.01 11.32 -1.05
N PHE A 190 -0.69 10.45 -1.79
CA PHE A 190 -0.94 9.08 -1.34
C PHE A 190 -0.76 8.05 -2.45
N GLN A 191 -0.49 6.81 -2.06
CA GLN A 191 -0.33 5.68 -2.97
C GLN A 191 -1.02 4.44 -2.43
N ILE A 192 -1.68 3.70 -3.33
CA ILE A 192 -2.34 2.46 -2.95
C ILE A 192 -1.33 1.32 -2.88
N VAL A 193 -1.43 0.51 -1.82
CA VAL A 193 -0.67 -0.73 -1.65
C VAL A 193 -1.66 -1.90 -1.58
N LEU A 194 -1.66 -2.75 -2.61
CA LEU A 194 -2.40 -4.00 -2.60
C LEU A 194 -1.62 -5.06 -1.81
N THR A 195 -2.24 -5.58 -0.75
CA THR A 195 -1.70 -6.65 0.10
C THR A 195 -2.41 -7.98 -0.15
N LYS A 196 -1.83 -9.06 0.40
CA LYS A 196 -2.33 -10.44 0.26
C LYS A 196 -2.45 -10.88 -1.19
N CYS A 197 -1.55 -10.39 -2.02
CA CYS A 197 -1.54 -10.64 -3.46
C CYS A 197 -1.16 -12.08 -3.81
N ASP A 198 -0.71 -12.88 -2.84
CA ASP A 198 -0.52 -14.33 -2.94
C ASP A 198 -1.84 -15.13 -2.99
N ILE A 199 -2.97 -14.52 -2.62
CA ILE A 199 -4.27 -15.20 -2.58
C ILE A 199 -4.97 -15.24 -3.95
N PRO A 200 -5.18 -14.11 -4.67
CA PRO A 200 -5.79 -14.14 -5.99
C PRO A 200 -4.85 -14.77 -7.02
N VAL A 201 -5.42 -15.53 -7.97
CA VAL A 201 -4.66 -15.98 -9.14
C VAL A 201 -4.20 -14.78 -9.98
N LEU A 202 -3.07 -14.93 -10.68
CA LEU A 202 -2.41 -13.82 -11.40
C LEU A 202 -3.34 -13.00 -12.31
N PRO A 203 -4.28 -13.58 -13.10
CA PRO A 203 -5.20 -12.76 -13.88
C PRO A 203 -6.17 -11.92 -13.06
N ASP A 204 -6.64 -12.44 -11.92
CA ASP A 204 -7.53 -11.70 -11.04
C ASP A 204 -6.77 -10.62 -10.26
N LEU A 205 -5.49 -10.87 -9.93
CA LEU A 205 -4.61 -9.84 -9.40
C LEU A 205 -4.38 -8.71 -10.42
N ALA A 206 -4.07 -9.04 -11.67
CA ALA A 206 -3.89 -8.05 -12.74
C ALA A 206 -5.17 -7.21 -12.98
N ARG A 207 -6.34 -7.86 -12.95
CA ARG A 207 -7.64 -7.14 -12.98
C ARG A 207 -7.81 -6.22 -11.80
N ARG A 208 -7.41 -6.66 -10.59
CA ARG A 208 -7.49 -5.84 -9.38
C ARG A 208 -6.65 -4.59 -9.52
N VAL A 209 -5.41 -4.72 -9.97
CA VAL A 209 -4.51 -3.59 -10.23
C VAL A 209 -5.16 -2.62 -11.22
N THR A 210 -5.63 -3.13 -12.37
CA THR A 210 -6.29 -2.32 -13.42
C THR A 210 -7.48 -1.54 -12.88
N MET A 211 -8.35 -2.21 -12.12
CA MET A 211 -9.55 -1.62 -11.53
C MET A 211 -9.20 -0.51 -10.55
N VAL A 212 -8.25 -0.77 -9.64
CA VAL A 212 -7.81 0.22 -8.64
C VAL A 212 -7.15 1.42 -9.31
N GLN A 213 -6.31 1.21 -10.34
CA GLN A 213 -5.72 2.30 -11.12
C GLN A 213 -6.77 3.20 -11.75
N LYS A 214 -7.84 2.59 -12.30
CA LYS A 214 -8.99 3.33 -12.85
C LYS A 214 -9.74 4.10 -11.75
N ASP A 215 -10.02 3.46 -10.62
CA ASP A 215 -10.78 4.06 -9.51
C ASP A 215 -10.06 5.29 -8.92
N ILE A 216 -8.72 5.25 -8.86
CA ILE A 216 -7.93 6.37 -8.34
C ILE A 216 -7.52 7.41 -9.39
N ALA A 217 -7.87 7.21 -10.67
CA ALA A 217 -7.47 8.10 -11.77
C ALA A 217 -7.95 9.54 -11.55
N GLN A 218 -9.13 9.72 -10.95
CA GLN A 218 -9.74 11.01 -10.64
C GLN A 218 -9.00 11.83 -9.56
N TYR A 219 -8.23 11.19 -8.66
CA TYR A 219 -7.59 11.90 -7.55
C TYR A 219 -6.25 12.51 -7.97
N ARG A 220 -6.16 13.84 -8.02
CA ARG A 220 -4.93 14.56 -8.43
C ARG A 220 -3.72 14.21 -7.56
N ASN A 221 -3.93 13.97 -6.27
CA ASN A 221 -2.85 13.70 -5.32
C ASN A 221 -2.50 12.20 -5.19
N ALA A 222 -3.21 11.32 -5.91
CA ALA A 222 -2.88 9.90 -5.97
C ALA A 222 -1.69 9.64 -6.88
N ILE A 223 -0.76 8.82 -6.41
CA ILE A 223 0.23 8.15 -7.25
C ILE A 223 -0.49 7.04 -8.00
N LYS A 224 -0.47 7.12 -9.34
CA LYS A 224 -1.25 6.23 -10.21
C LYS A 224 -0.67 4.83 -10.29
N ASP A 225 0.62 4.67 -10.00
CA ASP A 225 1.21 3.36 -9.86
C ASP A 225 0.75 2.71 -8.55
N VAL A 226 0.12 1.53 -8.66
CA VAL A 226 -0.34 0.75 -7.52
C VAL A 226 0.76 -0.22 -7.11
N LEU A 227 1.18 -0.15 -5.84
CA LEU A 227 2.13 -1.10 -5.28
C LEU A 227 1.43 -2.44 -5.03
N VAL A 228 2.11 -3.53 -5.31
CA VAL A 228 1.57 -4.89 -5.17
C VAL A 228 2.52 -5.70 -4.32
N VAL A 229 2.07 -6.15 -3.15
CA VAL A 229 2.92 -6.82 -2.17
C VAL A 229 2.25 -8.05 -1.57
N SER A 230 3.07 -9.01 -1.16
CA SER A 230 2.67 -10.08 -0.24
C SER A 230 3.66 -10.15 0.92
N SER A 231 3.15 -9.91 2.13
CA SER A 231 3.93 -10.11 3.36
C SER A 231 4.29 -11.59 3.57
N LYS A 232 3.49 -12.52 3.04
CA LYS A 232 3.67 -13.96 3.19
C LYS A 232 4.82 -14.48 2.31
N THR A 233 4.82 -14.12 1.02
CA THR A 233 5.85 -14.60 0.09
C THR A 233 7.06 -13.67 0.00
N GLY A 234 6.91 -12.40 0.38
CA GLY A 234 7.92 -11.36 0.17
C GLY A 234 7.85 -10.70 -1.20
N ALA A 235 6.98 -11.17 -2.10
CA ALA A 235 6.81 -10.58 -3.44
C ALA A 235 6.48 -9.08 -3.33
N GLY A 236 7.16 -8.27 -4.15
CA GLY A 236 7.05 -6.81 -4.18
C GLY A 236 7.59 -6.03 -2.98
N ILE A 237 8.01 -6.68 -1.89
CA ILE A 237 8.52 -5.98 -0.69
C ILE A 237 9.82 -5.23 -0.98
N ASN A 238 10.75 -5.85 -1.72
CA ASN A 238 12.02 -5.20 -2.08
C ASN A 238 11.79 -3.92 -2.90
N PHE A 239 10.87 -4.00 -3.86
CA PHE A 239 10.48 -2.84 -4.68
C PHE A 239 9.90 -1.71 -3.82
N MET A 240 9.00 -2.03 -2.88
CA MET A 240 8.43 -1.04 -1.97
C MET A 240 9.50 -0.40 -1.08
N ARG A 241 10.45 -1.16 -0.53
CA ARG A 241 11.57 -0.61 0.25
C ARG A 241 12.40 0.38 -0.57
N LYS A 242 12.69 0.06 -1.83
CA LYS A 242 13.41 0.95 -2.77
C LYS A 242 12.63 2.22 -3.04
N GLU A 243 11.33 2.11 -3.27
CA GLU A 243 10.46 3.26 -3.50
C GLU A 243 10.43 4.19 -2.28
N MET A 244 10.29 3.63 -1.07
CA MET A 244 10.34 4.39 0.18
C MET A 244 11.69 5.08 0.37
N LEU A 245 12.82 4.38 0.18
CA LEU A 245 14.15 4.97 0.32
C LEU A 245 14.41 6.07 -0.71
N PHE A 246 13.95 5.90 -1.95
CA PHE A 246 14.02 6.94 -2.96
C PHE A 246 13.18 8.16 -2.59
N LEU A 247 11.95 7.93 -2.12
CA LEU A 247 11.05 9.00 -1.69
C LEU A 247 11.65 9.85 -0.57
N VAL A 248 12.38 9.23 0.37
CA VAL A 248 13.05 9.94 1.47
C VAL A 248 14.47 10.41 1.15
N GLY A 249 14.93 10.27 -0.11
CA GLY A 249 16.22 10.79 -0.56
C GLY A 249 17.44 9.92 -0.25
N HIS A 250 17.24 8.68 0.17
CA HIS A 250 18.30 7.72 0.54
C HIS A 250 18.56 6.64 -0.52
N LEU A 251 17.98 6.77 -1.71
CA LEU A 251 18.28 5.94 -2.88
C LEU A 251 18.23 6.80 -4.16
N ARG A 252 19.20 6.63 -5.06
CA ARG A 252 19.23 7.32 -6.36
C ARG A 252 18.19 6.74 -7.34
N SER A 253 17.72 7.55 -8.28
CA SER A 253 16.63 7.20 -9.22
C SER A 253 16.96 6.03 -10.14
N ASP A 254 18.22 5.88 -10.54
CA ASP A 254 18.75 4.77 -11.37
C ASP A 254 18.62 3.40 -10.68
N LYS A 255 18.59 3.39 -9.35
CA LYS A 255 18.42 2.17 -8.55
C LYS A 255 16.97 1.80 -8.23
N VAL A 256 16.02 2.68 -8.57
CA VAL A 256 14.60 2.33 -8.59
C VAL A 256 14.25 2.03 -10.03
N GLN A 257 14.33 0.76 -10.44
CA GLN A 257 13.80 0.33 -11.74
C GLN A 257 12.29 0.59 -11.74
N ARG A 258 11.87 1.80 -12.10
CA ARG A 258 10.48 2.10 -12.37
C ARG A 258 10.12 1.27 -13.59
N ILE A 259 9.32 0.23 -13.38
CA ILE A 259 8.76 -0.54 -14.47
C ILE A 259 7.93 0.45 -15.28
N PRO A 260 8.31 0.76 -16.54
CA PRO A 260 7.54 1.69 -17.36
C PRO A 260 6.10 1.18 -17.43
N MET A 261 5.13 2.06 -17.14
CA MET A 261 3.71 1.77 -17.39
C MET A 261 3.41 1.87 -18.87
#